data_AF-W1Y7D9-F1
#
_entry.id   AF-W1Y7D9-F1
#
_cell.length_a   1.000
_cell.length_b   1.000
_cell.length_c   1.000
_cell.angle_alpha   90.00
_cell.angle_beta   90.00
_cell.angle_gamma   90.00
#
_symmetry.space_group_name_H-M   'P 1'
#
loop_
_entity.id
_entity.type
_entity.pdbx_description
1 polymer ?
#
loop_
_entity_poly.entity_id
_entity_poly.type
_entity_poly.pdbx_seq_one_letter_code
_entity_poly.pdbx_strand_id
1 'polypeptide(L)'
;RAFDTLCQQGRVGVGRSSGRFKPRVVVAIALDDQQRIVDTLFMKGLTVFARPQKIPAITGMYAGDLQPDVIFPHDPLSQNALSLALKLKR
;
A
#
# COMPACT_ATOMS: atom_id res chain seq x y z
N ARG A 1 6.48 -5.19 -13.70
CA ARG A 1 5.35 -4.69 -14.52
C ARG A 1 4.29 -4.00 -13.67
N ALA A 2 3.59 -4.68 -12.76
CA ALA A 2 2.50 -4.03 -12.00
C ALA A 2 2.96 -2.82 -11.17
N PHE A 3 4.13 -2.90 -10.53
CA PHE A 3 4.73 -1.74 -9.84
C PHE A 3 5.18 -0.64 -10.81
N ASP A 4 5.74 -0.99 -11.96
CA ASP A 4 6.17 -0.01 -12.98
C ASP A 4 4.97 0.78 -13.51
N THR A 5 3.82 0.12 -13.72
CA THR A 5 2.55 0.77 -14.08
C THR A 5 2.08 1.70 -12.97
N LEU A 6 2.21 1.31 -11.70
CA LEU A 6 1.88 2.16 -10.56
C LEU A 6 2.75 3.42 -10.53
N CYS A 7 4.05 3.31 -10.82
CA CYS A 7 4.97 4.44 -10.89
C CYS A 7 4.66 5.43 -12.03
N GLN A 8 3.96 5.00 -13.08
CA GLN A 8 3.54 5.89 -14.17
C GLN A 8 2.32 6.75 -13.81
N GLN A 9 1.60 6.42 -12.74
CA GLN A 9 0.36 7.09 -12.36
C GLN A 9 0.55 8.24 -11.37
N GLY A 10 1.75 8.42 -10.81
CA GLY A 10 2.04 9.54 -9.93
C GLY A 10 3.12 9.24 -8.89
N ARG A 11 3.04 9.95 -7.76
CA ARG A 11 3.98 9.77 -6.63
C ARG A 11 3.63 8.49 -5.89
N VAL A 12 4.56 7.54 -5.84
CA VAL A 12 4.32 6.23 -5.22
C VAL A 12 4.93 6.13 -3.83
N GLY A 13 4.09 5.83 -2.85
CA GLY A 13 4.51 5.50 -1.48
C GLY A 13 4.56 4.00 -1.31
N VAL A 14 5.62 3.49 -0.69
CA VAL A 14 5.81 2.05 -0.48
C VAL A 14 6.06 1.76 0.99
N GLY A 15 5.28 0.84 1.54
CA GLY A 15 5.45 0.33 2.88
C GLY A 15 5.49 -1.19 2.91
N ARG A 16 6.26 -1.73 3.85
CA ARG A 16 6.46 -3.17 3.99
C ARG A 16 6.43 -3.59 5.44
N SER A 17 5.89 -4.77 5.71
CA SER A 17 6.02 -5.38 7.03
C SER A 17 7.45 -5.88 7.26
N SER A 18 7.91 -5.78 8.51
CA SER A 18 9.23 -6.25 8.95
C SER A 18 9.13 -7.59 9.69
N GLY A 19 10.03 -8.53 9.38
CA GLY A 19 10.13 -9.81 10.09
C GLY A 19 10.88 -10.88 9.30
N ARG A 20 11.69 -11.71 9.97
CA ARG A 20 12.49 -12.79 9.33
C ARG A 20 11.69 -14.07 9.07
N PHE A 21 10.61 -14.29 9.82
CA PHE A 21 9.84 -15.55 9.84
C PHE A 21 8.32 -15.37 9.67
N LYS A 22 7.84 -14.14 9.39
CA LYS A 22 6.41 -13.85 9.16
C LYS A 22 6.15 -13.57 7.67
N PRO A 23 4.93 -13.85 7.17
CA PRO A 23 4.52 -13.44 5.83
C PRO A 23 4.84 -11.97 5.58
N ARG A 24 5.52 -11.69 4.47
CA ARG A 24 5.89 -10.33 4.08
C ARG A 24 4.69 -9.68 3.40
N VAL A 25 4.33 -8.50 3.88
CA VAL A 25 3.32 -7.63 3.27
C VAL A 25 4.06 -6.48 2.61
N VAL A 26 3.67 -6.16 1.38
CA VAL A 26 4.08 -4.97 0.64
C VAL A 26 2.83 -4.23 0.20
N VAL A 27 2.76 -2.95 0.52
CA VAL A 27 1.72 -2.03 0.07
C VAL A 27 2.43 -0.92 -0.70
N ALA A 28 1.98 -0.64 -1.91
CA ALA A 28 2.36 0.54 -2.66
C ALA A 28 1.11 1.31 -3.09
N ILE A 29 1.17 2.64 -3.05
CA ILE A 29 0.04 3.54 -3.30
C ILE A 29 0.52 4.62 -4.25
N ALA A 30 -0.15 4.81 -5.37
CA ALA A 30 0.06 5.96 -6.24
C ALA A 30 -0.85 7.11 -5.80
N LEU A 31 -0.25 8.29 -5.66
CA LEU A 31 -0.93 9.54 -5.36
C LEU A 31 -0.86 10.50 -6.54
N ASP A 32 -1.96 11.21 -6.79
CA ASP A 32 -1.97 12.38 -7.66
C ASP A 32 -1.44 13.64 -6.96
N ASP A 33 -1.49 14.77 -7.67
CA ASP A 33 -1.04 16.07 -7.15
C ASP A 33 -1.94 16.65 -6.06
N GLN A 34 -3.17 16.13 -5.92
CA GLN A 34 -4.10 16.47 -4.85
C GLN A 34 -3.97 15.52 -3.65
N GLN A 35 -2.94 14.67 -3.63
CA GLN A 35 -2.72 13.63 -2.62
C GLN A 35 -3.88 12.64 -2.49
N ARG A 36 -4.62 12.39 -3.58
CA ARG A 36 -5.64 11.34 -3.65
C ARG A 36 -5.03 10.06 -4.20
N ILE A 37 -5.53 8.93 -3.71
CA ILE A 37 -5.10 7.61 -4.20
C ILE A 37 -5.67 7.39 -5.59
N VAL A 38 -4.80 7.26 -6.59
CA VAL A 38 -5.22 6.92 -7.96
C VAL A 38 -5.18 5.41 -8.22
N ASP A 39 -4.26 4.70 -7.57
CA ASP A 39 -4.17 3.25 -7.69
C ASP A 39 -3.35 2.65 -6.54
N THR A 40 -3.45 1.34 -6.38
CA THR A 40 -2.84 0.61 -5.28
C THR A 40 -2.26 -0.73 -5.73
N LEU A 41 -1.23 -1.17 -5.02
CA LEU A 41 -0.59 -2.47 -5.21
C LEU A 41 -0.37 -3.11 -3.84
N PHE A 42 -0.93 -4.29 -3.65
CA PHE A 42 -0.86 -5.06 -2.42
C PHE A 42 -0.32 -6.45 -2.71
N MET A 43 0.63 -6.90 -1.91
CA MET A 43 1.18 -8.24 -1.97
C MET A 43 1.35 -8.77 -0.55
N LYS A 44 0.80 -9.96 -0.27
CA LYS A 44 0.92 -10.64 1.02
C LYS A 44 1.17 -12.12 0.81
N GLY A 45 2.22 -12.66 1.46
CA GLY A 45 2.55 -14.08 1.37
C GLY A 45 3.84 -14.46 2.09
N LEU A 46 4.10 -15.76 2.19
CA LEU A 46 5.36 -16.29 2.74
C LEU A 46 6.56 -15.91 1.85
N THR A 47 6.35 -15.90 0.54
CA THR A 47 7.26 -15.34 -0.44
C THR A 47 6.62 -14.08 -1.03
N VAL A 48 7.41 -13.03 -1.26
CA VAL A 48 6.95 -11.77 -1.90
C VAL A 48 6.64 -11.93 -3.39
N PHE A 49 6.70 -13.15 -3.93
CA PHE A 49 6.23 -13.51 -5.27
C PHE A 49 4.72 -13.72 -5.34
N ALA A 50 3.99 -13.29 -4.29
CA ALA A 50 2.53 -13.24 -4.31
C ALA A 50 2.04 -12.38 -5.48
N ARG A 51 0.92 -12.79 -6.07
CA ARG A 51 0.30 -12.03 -7.16
C ARG A 51 -0.08 -10.64 -6.64
N PRO A 52 0.22 -9.56 -7.37
CA PRO A 52 -0.19 -8.23 -6.95
C PRO A 52 -1.72 -8.10 -7.01
N GLN A 53 -2.29 -7.53 -5.96
CA GLN A 53 -3.71 -7.25 -5.82
C GLN A 53 -3.94 -5.76 -5.64
N LYS A 54 -5.14 -5.26 -5.95
CA LYS A 54 -5.54 -3.88 -5.66
C LYS A 54 -6.30 -3.81 -4.34
N ILE A 55 -6.33 -2.63 -3.74
CA ILE A 55 -7.17 -2.27 -2.59
C ILE A 55 -8.22 -1.26 -3.10
N PRO A 56 -9.29 -1.72 -3.77
CA PRO A 56 -10.26 -0.83 -4.40
C PRO A 56 -11.00 0.07 -3.39
N ALA A 57 -11.13 -0.36 -2.14
CA ALA A 57 -11.83 0.36 -1.08
C ALA A 57 -11.25 1.75 -0.76
N ILE A 58 -9.99 2.02 -1.12
CA ILE A 58 -9.31 3.29 -0.83
C ILE A 58 -9.00 4.12 -2.08
N THR A 59 -9.38 3.63 -3.27
CA THR A 59 -9.12 4.36 -4.52
C THR A 59 -10.03 5.59 -4.58
N GLY A 60 -9.46 6.75 -4.94
CA GLY A 60 -10.13 8.05 -4.96
C GLY A 60 -10.18 8.78 -3.62
N MET A 61 -9.80 8.13 -2.51
CA MET A 61 -9.76 8.76 -1.19
C MET A 61 -8.53 9.65 -1.02
N TYR A 62 -8.65 10.68 -0.18
CA TYR A 62 -7.52 11.51 0.22
C TYR A 62 -6.61 10.74 1.18
N ALA A 63 -5.31 10.76 0.93
CA ALA A 63 -4.35 9.96 1.70
C ALA A 63 -4.35 10.29 3.20
N GLY A 64 -4.66 11.53 3.58
CA GLY A 64 -4.72 11.97 4.98
C GLY A 64 -5.93 11.45 5.76
N ASP A 65 -6.99 11.03 5.08
CA ASP A 65 -8.23 10.55 5.73
C ASP A 65 -8.21 9.03 5.99
N LEU A 66 -7.19 8.34 5.48
CA LEU A 66 -7.11 6.89 5.55
C LEU A 66 -6.59 6.42 6.91
N GLN A 67 -7.38 5.56 7.55
CA GLN A 67 -7.05 4.91 8.80
C GLN A 67 -6.70 3.44 8.53
N PRO A 68 -5.42 3.02 8.70
CA PRO A 68 -5.00 1.67 8.35
C PRO A 68 -5.75 0.57 9.10
N ASP A 69 -6.15 0.82 10.34
CA ASP A 69 -6.92 -0.08 11.19
C ASP A 69 -8.35 -0.29 10.67
N VAL A 70 -8.98 0.70 10.05
CA VAL A 70 -10.30 0.54 9.41
C VAL A 70 -10.20 -0.28 8.14
N ILE A 71 -9.12 -0.11 7.36
CA ILE A 71 -8.91 -0.84 6.10
C ILE A 71 -8.49 -2.29 6.33
N PHE A 72 -7.72 -2.54 7.38
CA PHE A 72 -7.20 -3.86 7.74
C PHE A 72 -7.48 -4.22 9.21
N PRO A 73 -8.75 -4.39 9.63
CA PRO A 73 -9.14 -4.47 11.04
C PRO A 73 -8.52 -5.64 11.81
N HIS A 74 -8.21 -6.74 11.13
CA HIS A 74 -7.65 -7.95 11.74
C HIS A 74 -6.25 -8.30 11.23
N ASP A 75 -5.57 -7.37 10.58
CA ASP A 75 -4.26 -7.62 9.97
C ASP A 75 -3.23 -6.51 10.28
N PRO A 76 -2.59 -6.57 11.47
CA PRO A 76 -1.65 -5.55 11.92
C PRO A 76 -0.40 -5.41 11.03
N LEU A 77 -0.04 -6.46 10.27
CA LEU A 77 1.09 -6.38 9.33
C LEU A 77 0.74 -5.50 8.13
N SER A 78 -0.49 -5.63 7.62
CA SER A 78 -1.01 -4.80 6.54
C SER A 78 -1.30 -3.38 7.00
N GLN A 79 -1.78 -3.19 8.23
CA GLN A 79 -1.92 -1.86 8.84
C GLN A 79 -0.58 -1.11 8.87
N ASN A 80 0.49 -1.77 9.33
CA ASN A 80 1.82 -1.16 9.39
C ASN A 80 2.37 -0.85 7.99
N ALA A 81 2.27 -1.80 7.05
CA ALA A 81 2.68 -1.57 5.67
C ALA A 81 1.91 -0.39 5.03
N LEU A 82 0.60 -0.28 5.24
CA LEU A 82 -0.21 0.83 4.75
C LEU A 82 0.19 2.16 5.42
N SER A 83 0.40 2.18 6.74
CA SER A 83 0.88 3.37 7.45
C SER A 83 2.21 3.87 6.92
N LEU A 84 3.16 2.97 6.63
CA LEU A 84 4.45 3.31 6.05
C LEU A 84 4.32 3.83 4.62
N ALA A 85 3.42 3.26 3.80
CA ALA A 85 3.18 3.73 2.44
C ALA A 85 2.58 5.15 2.43
N LEU A 86 1.70 5.47 3.40
CA LEU A 86 1.07 6.79 3.54
C LEU A 86 2.04 7.86 4.10
N LYS A 87 3.05 7.47 4.87
CA LYS A 87 4.10 8.36 5.42
C LYS A 87 5.13 8.83 4.38
N LEU A 88 4.77 8.86 3.10
CA LEU A 88 5.57 9.33 1.99
C LEU A 88 6.33 10.60 2.41
N LYS A 89 7.65 10.50 2.55
CA LYS A 89 8.47 11.65 2.92
C LYS A 89 8.34 12.69 1.81
N ARG A 90 7.95 13.91 2.20
CA ARG A 90 8.02 15.10 1.36
C ARG A 90 9.41 15.26 0.77
#